data_AF-A0A0V0GE89-F1
#
_entry.id   AF-A0A0V0GE89-F1
#
_cell.length_a   1.000
_cell.length_b   1.000
_cell.length_c   1.000
_cell.angle_alpha   90.00
_cell.angle_beta   90.00
_cell.angle_gamma   90.00
#
_symmetry.space_group_name_H-M   'P 1'
#
loop_
_entity.id
_entity.type
_entity.pdbx_description
1 polymer ?
#
loop_
_entity_poly.entity_id
_entity_poly.type
_entity_poly.pdbx_seq_one_letter_code
_entity_poly.pdbx_strand_id
1 'polypeptide(L)'
;MLNYHVSMPIVVGIGVVVSTAIIITYVYAKKKFYKRTLQDPAAKVSLTLMHKEVINHDTRRFRFELPSKNHILGLPIGQHIFLSATIDGETLIRSYTPVSSDDDVGYMDLVVKVYLKNTHPKYPAGGKMSQYLDSLSIGDTVDIRGPSGRLKYLGKGLFSMKVLRKDPAYTVTVKKVAMIAGGSGITPMLQLIRHVAKEPHDNTKLSLIFA
;
A
#
# COMPACT_ATOMS: atom_id res chain seq x y z
N MET A 1 -63.17 22.34 -16.34
CA MET A 1 -62.13 22.15 -15.31
C MET A 1 -61.89 20.66 -15.15
N LEU A 2 -60.78 20.13 -15.64
CA LEU A 2 -60.44 18.71 -15.44
C LEU A 2 -59.69 18.55 -14.12
N ASN A 3 -60.35 17.98 -13.12
CA ASN A 3 -59.73 17.58 -11.86
C ASN A 3 -58.97 16.26 -12.09
N TYR A 4 -57.65 16.35 -12.22
CA TYR A 4 -56.78 15.17 -12.19
C TYR A 4 -56.69 14.66 -10.74
N HIS A 5 -57.44 13.60 -10.42
CA HIS A 5 -57.21 12.81 -9.22
C HIS A 5 -55.98 11.92 -9.44
N VAL A 6 -54.80 12.44 -9.11
CA VAL A 6 -53.57 11.63 -9.04
C VAL A 6 -53.76 10.63 -7.91
N SER A 7 -53.72 9.33 -8.22
CA SER A 7 -53.96 8.29 -7.22
C SER A 7 -52.77 8.21 -6.24
N MET A 8 -53.06 8.01 -4.96
CA MET A 8 -52.07 7.88 -3.88
C MET A 8 -50.90 6.93 -4.22
N PRO A 9 -51.11 5.77 -4.90
CA PRO A 9 -50.01 4.88 -5.31
C PRO A 9 -49.00 5.53 -6.26
N ILE A 10 -49.45 6.44 -7.14
CA ILE A 10 -48.58 7.15 -8.09
C ILE A 10 -47.67 8.13 -7.33
N VAL A 11 -48.22 8.87 -6.36
CA VAL A 11 -47.45 9.81 -5.54
C VAL A 11 -46.38 9.08 -4.71
N VAL A 12 -46.75 7.95 -4.10
CA VAL A 12 -45.81 7.11 -3.35
C VAL A 12 -44.71 6.54 -4.27
N GLY A 13 -45.10 6.03 -5.45
CA GLY A 13 -44.14 5.52 -6.44
C GLY A 13 -43.11 6.57 -6.87
N ILE A 14 -43.55 7.79 -7.19
CA ILE A 14 -42.66 8.91 -7.55
C ILE A 14 -41.74 9.27 -6.37
N GLY A 15 -42.27 9.34 -5.14
CA GLY A 15 -41.48 9.63 -3.94
C GLY A 15 -40.36 8.62 -3.68
N VAL A 16 -40.62 7.33 -3.89
CA VAL A 16 -39.61 6.27 -3.76
C VAL A 16 -38.52 6.39 -4.83
N VAL A 17 -38.89 6.67 -6.09
CA VAL A 17 -37.91 6.83 -7.19
C VAL A 17 -37.03 8.05 -6.97
N VAL A 18 -37.61 9.19 -6.56
CA VAL A 18 -36.85 10.42 -6.30
C VAL A 18 -35.91 10.24 -5.11
N SER A 19 -36.39 9.66 -4.00
CA SER A 19 -35.54 9.43 -2.83
C SER A 19 -34.40 8.45 -3.09
N THR A 20 -34.65 7.35 -3.82
CA THR A 20 -33.57 6.43 -4.23
C THR A 20 -32.57 7.07 -5.18
N ALA A 21 -33.02 7.88 -6.15
CA ALA A 21 -32.12 8.62 -7.02
C ALA A 21 -31.22 9.60 -6.23
N ILE A 22 -31.79 10.36 -5.29
CA ILE A 22 -31.03 11.28 -4.42
C ILE A 22 -30.01 10.50 -3.58
N ILE A 23 -30.39 9.37 -2.99
CA ILE A 23 -29.48 8.52 -2.21
C ILE A 23 -28.35 8.00 -3.10
N ILE A 24 -28.65 7.48 -4.29
CA ILE A 24 -27.66 6.97 -5.24
C ILE A 24 -26.69 8.09 -5.65
N THR A 25 -27.21 9.26 -6.03
CA THR A 25 -26.38 10.41 -6.43
C THR A 25 -25.52 10.90 -5.26
N TYR A 26 -26.06 10.97 -4.04
CA TYR A 26 -25.30 11.34 -2.85
C TYR A 26 -24.19 10.33 -2.52
N VAL A 27 -24.49 9.03 -2.63
CA VAL A 27 -23.51 7.94 -2.44
C VAL A 27 -22.42 7.97 -3.52
N TYR A 28 -22.80 8.17 -4.80
CA TYR A 28 -21.84 8.29 -5.91
C TYR A 28 -20.98 9.55 -5.80
N ALA A 29 -21.57 10.69 -5.41
CA ALA A 29 -20.84 11.94 -5.21
C ALA A 29 -19.82 11.83 -4.05
N LYS A 30 -20.09 11.00 -3.04
CA LYS A 30 -19.12 10.71 -1.97
C LYS A 30 -18.03 9.71 -2.37
N LYS A 31 -18.21 8.95 -3.45
CA LYS A 31 -17.24 7.94 -3.86
C LYS A 31 -16.04 8.62 -4.51
N LYS A 32 -15.02 8.92 -3.72
CA LYS A 32 -13.74 9.44 -4.22
C LYS A 32 -13.05 8.39 -5.08
N PHE A 33 -12.85 8.69 -6.36
CA PHE A 33 -12.05 7.89 -7.27
C PHE A 33 -10.60 8.39 -7.23
N TYR A 34 -9.73 7.58 -6.65
CA TYR A 34 -8.29 7.83 -6.66
C TYR A 34 -7.63 7.17 -7.86
N LYS A 35 -6.66 7.85 -8.46
CA LYS A 35 -5.81 7.27 -9.50
C LYS A 35 -4.79 6.33 -8.85
N ARG A 36 -4.45 5.23 -9.52
CA ARG A 36 -3.42 4.29 -9.02
C ARG A 36 -2.09 4.58 -9.69
N THR A 37 -1.04 4.69 -8.88
CA THR A 37 0.33 4.88 -9.36
C THR A 37 0.86 3.61 -10.01
N LEU A 38 0.67 2.46 -9.36
CA LEU A 38 1.15 1.16 -9.84
C LEU A 38 0.08 0.46 -10.71
N GLN A 39 0.07 0.77 -12.01
CA GLN A 39 -0.88 0.18 -12.96
C GLN A 39 -0.31 -1.05 -13.67
N ASP A 40 0.94 -0.95 -14.14
CA ASP A 40 1.69 -2.04 -14.75
C ASP A 40 2.83 -2.49 -13.80
N PRO A 41 2.83 -3.75 -13.33
CA PRO A 41 3.89 -4.31 -12.50
C PRO A 41 5.31 -4.24 -13.07
N ALA A 42 5.46 -4.13 -14.39
CA ALA A 42 6.74 -4.03 -15.07
C ALA A 42 7.19 -2.59 -15.29
N ALA A 43 6.27 -1.65 -15.40
CA ALA A 43 6.56 -0.25 -15.65
C ALA A 43 7.26 0.40 -14.45
N LYS A 44 8.26 1.23 -14.75
CA LYS A 44 8.92 2.07 -13.76
C LYS A 44 8.14 3.36 -13.58
N VAL A 45 8.04 3.80 -12.34
CA VAL A 45 7.50 5.11 -11.96
C VAL A 45 8.56 5.81 -11.11
N SER A 46 8.97 7.00 -11.52
CA SER A 46 9.90 7.82 -10.74
C SER A 46 9.13 8.66 -9.73
N LEU A 47 9.50 8.59 -8.46
CA LEU A 47 8.87 9.36 -7.38
C LEU A 47 9.90 10.26 -6.69
N THR A 48 9.49 11.50 -6.42
CA THR A 48 10.33 12.50 -5.77
C THR A 48 10.30 12.34 -4.25
N LEU A 49 11.47 12.39 -3.61
CA LEU A 49 11.60 12.46 -2.16
C LEU A 49 11.14 13.83 -1.67
N MET A 50 9.99 13.87 -1.00
CA MET A 50 9.41 15.11 -0.48
C MET A 50 9.75 15.38 0.99
N HIS A 51 10.04 14.32 1.77
CA HIS A 51 10.42 14.46 3.18
C HIS A 51 11.28 13.29 3.66
N LYS A 52 12.26 13.58 4.53
CA LYS A 52 13.13 12.59 5.18
C LYS A 52 13.16 12.86 6.68
N GLU A 53 12.67 11.91 7.47
CA GLU A 53 12.63 11.99 8.92
C GLU A 53 13.65 11.03 9.53
N VAL A 54 14.43 11.52 10.49
CA VAL A 54 15.31 10.67 11.31
C VAL A 54 14.49 10.13 12.47
N ILE A 55 14.20 8.82 12.46
CA ILE A 55 13.48 8.16 13.55
C ILE A 55 14.45 7.86 14.70
N ASN A 56 15.63 7.33 14.37
CA ASN A 56 16.71 7.10 15.33
C ASN A 56 18.08 7.09 14.61
N HIS A 57 19.13 6.68 15.31
CA HIS A 57 20.51 6.68 14.82
C HIS A 57 20.71 5.99 13.46
N ASP A 58 19.95 4.92 13.14
CA ASP A 58 20.09 4.16 11.90
C ASP A 58 18.78 3.98 11.12
N THR A 59 17.67 4.55 11.56
CA THR A 59 16.35 4.34 10.95
C THR A 59 15.74 5.65 10.52
N ARG A 60 15.19 5.69 9.30
CA ARG A 60 14.64 6.89 8.69
C ARG A 60 13.31 6.58 8.00
N ARG A 61 12.42 7.57 7.99
CA ARG A 61 11.20 7.54 7.17
C ARG A 61 11.38 8.44 5.96
N PHE A 62 11.28 7.84 4.78
CA PHE A 62 11.34 8.51 3.49
C PHE A 62 9.92 8.61 2.94
N ARG A 63 9.47 9.84 2.72
CA ARG A 63 8.19 10.11 2.09
C ARG A 63 8.42 10.52 0.64
N PHE A 64 7.82 9.78 -0.27
CA PHE A 64 7.86 10.07 -1.70
C PHE A 64 6.50 10.58 -2.17
N GLU A 65 6.49 11.61 -3.00
CA GLU A 65 5.26 12.11 -3.61
C GLU A 65 4.76 11.14 -4.68
N LEU A 66 3.44 10.93 -4.73
CA LEU A 66 2.81 10.23 -5.84
C LEU A 66 2.54 11.21 -6.99
N PRO A 67 2.25 10.74 -8.23
CA PRO A 67 2.14 11.60 -9.41
C PRO A 67 1.12 12.74 -9.30
N SER A 68 0.15 12.65 -8.37
CA SER A 68 -0.65 13.80 -7.97
C SER A 68 -1.24 13.62 -6.56
N LYS A 69 -1.78 14.71 -6.01
CA LYS A 69 -2.52 14.72 -4.73
C LYS A 69 -3.79 13.85 -4.72
N ASN A 70 -4.21 13.31 -5.86
CA ASN A 70 -5.36 12.38 -5.97
C ASN A 70 -4.92 10.95 -6.36
N HIS A 71 -3.63 10.62 -6.20
CA HIS A 71 -3.13 9.27 -6.38
C HIS A 71 -3.05 8.51 -5.06
N ILE A 72 -3.29 7.21 -5.15
CA ILE A 72 -2.88 6.21 -4.17
C ILE A 72 -1.79 5.35 -4.81
N LEU A 73 -1.00 4.65 -4.00
CA LEU A 73 0.07 3.81 -4.53
C LEU A 73 -0.50 2.68 -5.40
N GLY A 74 -1.59 2.06 -4.98
CA GLY A 74 -2.19 0.90 -5.64
C GLY A 74 -1.49 -0.40 -5.27
N LEU A 75 -1.10 -0.58 -4.00
CA LEU A 75 -0.35 -1.73 -3.52
C LEU A 75 -1.25 -2.69 -2.72
N PRO A 76 -1.60 -3.87 -3.27
CA PRO A 76 -2.38 -4.86 -2.53
C PRO A 76 -1.68 -5.33 -1.25
N ILE A 77 -2.46 -5.56 -0.19
CA ILE A 77 -1.96 -6.03 1.10
C ILE A 77 -1.28 -7.39 0.93
N GLY A 78 -0.05 -7.53 1.46
CA GLY A 78 0.80 -8.71 1.28
C GLY A 78 1.81 -8.60 0.12
N GLN A 79 1.75 -7.51 -0.65
CA GLN A 79 2.71 -7.21 -1.72
C GLN A 79 3.67 -6.08 -1.35
N HIS A 80 4.73 -5.95 -2.14
CA HIS A 80 5.80 -4.96 -1.99
C HIS A 80 6.11 -4.28 -3.34
N ILE A 81 6.93 -3.23 -3.28
CA ILE A 81 7.52 -2.59 -4.45
C ILE A 81 8.99 -2.96 -4.59
N PHE A 82 9.53 -2.80 -5.79
CA PHE A 82 10.97 -2.80 -6.03
C PHE A 82 11.44 -1.37 -6.23
N LEU A 83 12.46 -0.96 -5.48
CA LEU A 83 13.26 0.23 -5.76
C LEU A 83 14.43 -0.14 -6.66
N SER A 84 14.70 0.67 -7.68
CA SER A 84 15.88 0.56 -8.53
C SER A 84 16.70 1.84 -8.54
N ALA A 85 18.02 1.72 -8.42
CA ALA A 85 18.96 2.82 -8.52
C ALA A 85 20.25 2.35 -9.18
N THR A 86 20.92 3.24 -9.91
CA THR A 86 22.27 2.99 -10.44
C THR A 86 23.28 3.54 -9.42
N ILE A 87 24.06 2.65 -8.81
CA ILE A 87 25.04 2.98 -7.78
C ILE A 87 26.39 2.44 -8.27
N ASP A 88 27.39 3.31 -8.42
CA ASP A 88 28.72 2.94 -8.93
C ASP A 88 28.70 2.23 -10.30
N GLY A 89 27.78 2.65 -11.17
CA GLY A 89 27.58 2.06 -12.51
C GLY A 89 26.77 0.77 -12.53
N GLU A 90 26.41 0.20 -11.37
CA GLU A 90 25.59 -1.01 -11.27
C GLU A 90 24.12 -0.68 -10.98
N THR A 91 23.20 -1.28 -11.75
CA THR A 91 21.77 -1.21 -11.41
C THR A 91 21.45 -2.15 -10.25
N LEU A 92 21.10 -1.58 -9.10
CA LEU A 92 20.69 -2.32 -7.92
C LEU A 92 19.17 -2.29 -7.77
N ILE A 93 18.58 -3.46 -7.52
CA ILE A 93 17.13 -3.59 -7.27
C ILE A 93 16.91 -4.21 -5.89
N ARG A 94 16.03 -3.62 -5.08
CA ARG A 94 15.69 -4.11 -3.73
C ARG A 94 14.19 -3.99 -3.45
N SER A 95 13.65 -4.99 -2.76
CA SER A 95 12.25 -5.00 -2.32
C SER A 95 12.06 -4.16 -1.07
N TYR A 96 10.99 -3.37 -1.04
CA TYR A 96 10.54 -2.65 0.15
C TYR A 96 9.02 -2.75 0.27
N THR A 97 8.52 -2.95 1.49
CA THR A 97 7.09 -2.81 1.78
C THR A 97 6.85 -1.45 2.44
N PRO A 98 6.11 -0.54 1.78
CA PRO A 98 5.71 0.72 2.38
C PRO A 98 4.93 0.52 3.69
N VAL A 99 5.08 1.47 4.60
CA VAL A 99 4.31 1.52 5.86
C VAL A 99 3.02 2.34 5.73
N SER A 100 2.90 3.12 4.64
CA SER A 100 1.65 3.72 4.18
C SER A 100 0.78 2.68 3.46
N SER A 101 -0.48 3.04 3.22
CA SER A 101 -1.52 2.22 2.59
C SER A 101 -2.24 2.99 1.50
N ASP A 102 -3.15 2.34 0.78
CA ASP A 102 -4.01 3.04 -0.21
C ASP A 102 -5.06 3.97 0.43
N ASP A 103 -5.10 4.06 1.77
CA ASP A 103 -5.82 5.13 2.50
C ASP A 103 -5.02 6.45 2.50
N ASP A 104 -3.70 6.38 2.29
CA ASP A 104 -2.79 7.52 2.27
C ASP A 104 -2.73 8.07 0.83
N VAL A 105 -3.30 9.25 0.63
CA VAL A 105 -3.43 9.85 -0.70
C VAL A 105 -2.29 10.85 -0.95
N GLY A 106 -1.65 10.74 -2.10
CA GLY A 106 -0.65 11.67 -2.61
C GLY A 106 0.79 11.37 -2.20
N TYR A 107 1.05 10.38 -1.34
CA TYR A 107 2.40 10.01 -0.93
C TYR A 107 2.55 8.51 -0.62
N MET A 108 3.80 8.07 -0.53
CA MET A 108 4.19 6.74 -0.02
C MET A 108 5.30 6.91 1.03
N ASP A 109 5.16 6.26 2.19
CA ASP A 109 6.19 6.24 3.24
C ASP A 109 6.94 4.90 3.24
N LEU A 110 8.27 4.96 3.18
CA LEU A 110 9.17 3.85 3.46
C LEU A 110 9.88 4.09 4.80
N VAL A 111 9.91 3.08 5.67
CA VAL A 111 10.77 3.08 6.86
C VAL A 111 11.94 2.15 6.59
N VAL A 112 13.15 2.70 6.60
CA VAL A 112 14.36 1.99 6.19
C VAL A 112 15.40 2.08 7.29
N LYS A 113 15.89 0.90 7.70
CA LYS A 113 17.12 0.78 8.48
C LYS A 113 18.30 0.95 7.54
N VAL A 114 19.18 1.89 7.86
CA VAL A 114 20.37 2.23 7.10
C VAL A 114 21.56 1.50 7.67
N TYR A 115 22.05 0.56 6.87
CA TYR A 115 23.26 -0.18 7.18
C TYR A 115 24.47 0.67 6.83
N LEU A 116 24.97 1.43 7.81
CA LEU A 116 26.12 2.32 7.66
C LEU A 116 27.43 1.52 7.45
N LYS A 117 28.33 2.06 6.62
CA LYS A 117 29.71 1.55 6.49
C LYS A 117 30.44 1.58 7.83
N ASN A 118 31.45 0.72 7.97
CA ASN A 118 32.34 0.63 9.13
C ASN A 118 31.64 0.41 10.49
N THR A 119 30.39 -0.09 10.48
CA THR A 119 29.63 -0.34 11.71
C THR A 119 29.66 -1.82 12.13
N HIS A 120 29.55 -2.74 11.17
CA HIS A 120 29.55 -4.18 11.43
C HIS A 120 30.83 -4.83 10.86
N PRO A 121 31.60 -5.60 11.63
CA PRO A 121 32.91 -6.12 11.20
C PRO A 121 32.81 -7.07 10.00
N LYS A 122 31.73 -7.86 9.90
CA LYS A 122 31.49 -8.73 8.73
C LYS A 122 31.00 -7.99 7.49
N TYR A 123 30.52 -6.76 7.63
CA TYR A 123 29.91 -5.98 6.54
C TYR A 123 30.47 -4.55 6.52
N PRO A 124 31.79 -4.37 6.31
CA PRO A 124 32.44 -3.07 6.41
C PRO A 124 31.92 -2.05 5.38
N ALA A 125 31.46 -2.50 4.21
CA ALA A 125 30.88 -1.62 3.18
C ALA A 125 29.47 -1.10 3.50
N GLY A 126 28.79 -1.68 4.51
CA GLY A 126 27.38 -1.38 4.79
C GLY A 126 26.42 -1.83 3.69
N GLY A 127 25.23 -1.25 3.65
CA GLY A 127 24.18 -1.57 2.68
C GLY A 127 24.15 -0.56 1.52
N LYS A 128 24.36 -1.03 0.29
CA LYS A 128 24.36 -0.19 -0.93
C LYS A 128 23.08 0.66 -1.05
N MET A 129 21.92 0.01 -1.19
CA MET A 129 20.64 0.72 -1.39
C MET A 129 20.24 1.60 -0.20
N SER A 130 20.47 1.13 1.03
CA SER A 130 20.06 1.88 2.21
C SER A 130 20.90 3.14 2.42
N GLN A 131 22.19 3.09 2.15
CA GLN A 131 23.07 4.28 2.17
C GLN A 131 22.78 5.22 1.00
N TYR A 132 22.46 4.68 -0.19
CA TYR A 132 21.99 5.49 -1.32
C TYR A 132 20.72 6.28 -0.96
N LEU A 133 19.69 5.62 -0.42
CA LEU A 133 18.47 6.30 0.01
C LEU A 133 18.78 7.40 1.05
N ASP A 134 19.67 7.11 2.00
CA ASP A 134 20.06 8.07 3.02
C ASP A 134 20.78 9.31 2.47
N SER A 135 21.55 9.12 1.41
CA SER A 135 22.28 10.20 0.72
C SER A 135 21.39 11.12 -0.11
N LEU A 136 20.15 10.72 -0.40
CA LEU A 136 19.22 11.53 -1.18
C LEU A 136 18.88 12.84 -0.45
N SER A 137 18.83 13.90 -1.24
CA SER A 137 18.31 15.21 -0.87
C SER A 137 16.82 15.30 -1.20
N ILE A 138 16.11 16.21 -0.52
CA ILE A 138 14.72 16.51 -0.88
C ILE A 138 14.70 17.04 -2.33
N GLY A 139 13.80 16.50 -3.14
CA GLY A 139 13.75 16.78 -4.58
C GLY A 139 14.41 15.70 -5.45
N ASP A 140 15.25 14.83 -4.90
CA ASP A 140 15.79 13.70 -5.65
C ASP A 140 14.72 12.64 -5.92
N THR A 141 14.89 11.87 -6.99
CA THR A 141 13.92 10.86 -7.42
C THR A 141 14.43 9.44 -7.25
N VAL A 142 13.52 8.50 -7.04
CA VAL A 142 13.79 7.06 -7.11
C VAL A 142 12.82 6.37 -8.05
N ASP A 143 13.31 5.38 -8.79
CA ASP A 143 12.46 4.54 -9.62
C ASP A 143 11.88 3.39 -8.79
N ILE A 144 10.55 3.29 -8.78
CA ILE A 144 9.83 2.15 -8.24
C ILE A 144 9.14 1.36 -9.34
N ARG A 145 8.90 0.08 -9.09
CA ARG A 145 7.98 -0.76 -9.87
C ARG A 145 7.26 -1.76 -8.98
N GLY A 146 6.10 -2.20 -9.42
CA GLY A 146 5.24 -3.10 -8.66
C GLY A 146 3.77 -2.94 -9.07
N PRO A 147 2.83 -3.60 -8.38
CA PRO A 147 3.04 -4.39 -7.17
C PRO A 147 3.66 -5.77 -7.44
N SER A 148 4.39 -6.32 -6.47
CA SER A 148 5.01 -7.65 -6.56
C SER A 148 4.83 -8.45 -5.27
N GLY A 149 4.65 -9.75 -5.40
CA GLY A 149 4.46 -10.65 -4.26
C GLY A 149 3.57 -11.82 -4.63
N ARG A 150 3.77 -12.95 -3.96
CA ARG A 150 3.02 -14.20 -4.17
C ARG A 150 1.81 -14.33 -3.24
N LEU A 151 1.65 -13.43 -2.29
CA LEU A 151 0.57 -13.43 -1.30
C LEU A 151 -0.20 -12.12 -1.43
N LYS A 152 -1.52 -12.22 -1.40
CA LYS A 152 -2.44 -11.10 -1.29
C LYS A 152 -3.45 -11.40 -0.20
N TYR A 153 -3.63 -10.48 0.73
CA TYR A 153 -4.74 -10.53 1.67
C TYR A 153 -5.95 -9.85 1.04
N LEU A 154 -7.05 -10.58 0.93
CA LEU A 154 -8.31 -10.14 0.31
C LEU A 154 -9.34 -9.70 1.35
N GLY A 155 -8.98 -9.72 2.64
CA GLY A 155 -9.85 -9.37 3.77
C GLY A 155 -10.49 -10.58 4.43
N LYS A 156 -10.88 -10.43 5.70
CA LYS A 156 -11.67 -11.41 6.48
C LYS A 156 -11.05 -12.81 6.51
N GLY A 157 -9.74 -12.86 6.60
CA GLY A 157 -8.96 -14.09 6.67
C GLY A 157 -8.70 -14.76 5.33
N LEU A 158 -9.21 -14.21 4.22
CA LEU A 158 -9.01 -14.74 2.87
C LEU A 158 -7.67 -14.28 2.29
N PHE A 159 -6.84 -15.25 1.90
CA PHE A 159 -5.58 -15.03 1.20
C PHE A 159 -5.66 -15.61 -0.21
N SER A 160 -5.09 -14.91 -1.18
CA SER A 160 -4.73 -15.45 -2.49
C SER A 160 -3.23 -15.66 -2.55
N MET A 161 -2.81 -16.89 -2.87
CA MET A 161 -1.42 -17.32 -2.78
C MET A 161 -0.98 -18.02 -4.06
N LYS A 162 0.31 -17.91 -4.37
CA LYS A 162 0.99 -18.68 -5.41
C LYS A 162 2.17 -19.42 -4.82
N VAL A 163 2.34 -20.70 -5.17
CA VAL A 163 3.53 -21.46 -4.76
C VAL A 163 4.75 -20.92 -5.50
N LEU A 164 4.72 -20.96 -6.83
CA LEU A 164 5.73 -20.34 -7.70
C LEU A 164 5.15 -19.13 -8.44
N ARG A 165 6.02 -18.28 -8.99
CA ARG A 165 5.60 -17.03 -9.66
C ARG A 165 4.64 -17.28 -10.84
N LYS A 166 4.86 -18.38 -11.59
CA LYS A 166 4.08 -18.76 -12.78
C LYS A 166 2.82 -19.56 -12.46
N ASP A 167 2.67 -20.03 -11.23
CA ASP A 167 1.54 -20.88 -10.87
C ASP A 167 0.23 -20.09 -10.85
N PRO A 168 -0.91 -20.78 -11.09
CA PRO A 168 -2.22 -20.22 -10.80
C PRO A 168 -2.30 -19.88 -9.31
N ALA A 169 -3.01 -18.80 -9.00
CA ALA A 169 -3.28 -18.47 -7.62
C ALA A 169 -4.36 -19.39 -7.06
N TYR A 170 -4.18 -19.84 -5.81
CA TYR A 170 -5.22 -20.52 -5.04
C TYR A 170 -5.60 -19.65 -3.85
N THR A 171 -6.80 -19.88 -3.31
CA THR A 171 -7.29 -19.13 -2.16
C THR A 171 -7.37 -20.00 -0.91
N VAL A 172 -7.04 -19.41 0.24
CA VAL A 172 -7.18 -20.04 1.55
C VAL A 172 -7.80 -19.06 2.54
N THR A 173 -8.77 -19.52 3.31
CA THR A 173 -9.38 -18.72 4.38
C THR A 173 -8.91 -19.23 5.73
N VAL A 174 -8.38 -18.36 6.57
CA VAL A 174 -7.87 -18.70 7.90
C VAL A 174 -8.51 -17.82 8.97
N LYS A 175 -8.64 -18.36 10.18
CA LYS A 175 -9.12 -17.61 11.36
C LYS A 175 -7.97 -17.00 12.17
N LYS A 176 -6.76 -17.53 12.01
CA LYS A 176 -5.56 -17.15 12.76
C LYS A 176 -4.38 -17.03 11.81
N VAL A 177 -3.56 -16.01 11.99
CA VAL A 177 -2.30 -15.80 11.25
C VAL A 177 -1.18 -15.67 12.27
N ALA A 178 -0.22 -16.59 12.21
CA ALA A 178 1.03 -16.48 12.94
C ALA A 178 2.06 -15.78 12.06
N MET A 179 2.70 -14.75 12.58
CA MET A 179 3.71 -13.94 11.91
C MET A 179 5.01 -14.02 12.70
N ILE A 180 6.11 -14.28 12.00
CA ILE A 180 7.46 -14.27 12.57
C ILE A 180 8.27 -13.28 11.75
N ALA A 181 8.80 -12.26 12.40
CA ALA A 181 9.60 -11.23 11.77
C ALA A 181 10.90 -11.01 12.55
N GLY A 182 11.89 -10.45 11.87
CA GLY A 182 13.10 -9.92 12.49
C GLY A 182 13.66 -8.73 11.71
N GLY A 183 14.18 -7.75 12.45
CA GLY A 183 14.64 -6.46 11.89
C GLY A 183 13.60 -5.80 10.97
N SER A 184 14.03 -5.40 9.77
CA SER A 184 13.17 -4.75 8.77
C SER A 184 12.10 -5.67 8.16
N GLY A 185 12.15 -6.98 8.41
CA GLY A 185 11.13 -7.94 8.00
C GLY A 185 9.77 -7.74 8.69
N ILE A 186 9.66 -6.77 9.60
CA ILE A 186 8.40 -6.37 10.23
C ILE A 186 7.46 -5.63 9.28
N THR A 187 7.94 -4.94 8.25
CA THR A 187 7.10 -4.06 7.41
C THR A 187 5.98 -4.79 6.64
N PRO A 188 6.18 -6.00 6.06
CA PRO A 188 5.07 -6.76 5.49
C PRO A 188 4.03 -7.20 6.54
N MET A 189 4.48 -7.52 7.75
CA MET A 189 3.58 -7.91 8.84
C MET A 189 2.77 -6.71 9.31
N LEU A 190 3.40 -5.55 9.46
CA LEU A 190 2.75 -4.30 9.84
C LEU A 190 1.68 -3.88 8.83
N GLN A 191 1.94 -4.06 7.53
CA GLN A 191 0.95 -3.79 6.47
C GLN A 191 -0.33 -4.62 6.68
N LEU A 192 -0.19 -5.92 6.95
CA LEU A 192 -1.33 -6.81 7.23
C LEU A 192 -2.02 -6.43 8.56
N ILE A 193 -1.24 -6.23 9.63
CA ILE A 193 -1.77 -5.87 10.96
C ILE A 193 -2.61 -4.60 10.88
N ARG A 194 -2.10 -3.55 10.24
CA ARG A 194 -2.82 -2.27 10.10
C ARG A 194 -4.10 -2.45 9.30
N HIS A 195 -4.09 -3.26 8.25
CA HIS A 195 -5.28 -3.50 7.44
C HIS A 195 -6.36 -4.23 8.24
N VAL A 196 -6.03 -5.35 8.89
CA VAL A 196 -6.99 -6.12 9.71
C VAL A 196 -7.51 -5.29 10.88
N ALA A 197 -6.65 -4.55 11.57
CA ALA A 197 -7.05 -3.73 12.73
C ALA A 197 -7.98 -2.56 12.37
N LYS A 198 -7.94 -2.08 11.12
CA LYS A 198 -8.84 -1.02 10.63
C LYS A 198 -10.22 -1.54 10.22
N GLU A 199 -10.33 -2.83 9.87
CA GLU A 199 -11.57 -3.42 9.36
C GLU A 199 -12.42 -4.02 10.50
N PRO A 200 -13.51 -3.35 10.94
CA PRO A 200 -14.25 -3.76 12.14
C PRO A 200 -14.95 -5.11 12.01
N HIS A 201 -15.12 -5.60 10.77
CA HIS A 201 -15.74 -6.89 10.48
C HIS A 201 -14.72 -7.98 10.12
N ASP A 202 -13.42 -7.67 10.23
CA ASP A 202 -12.35 -8.63 10.06
C ASP A 202 -11.96 -9.26 11.40
N ASN A 203 -12.47 -10.47 11.64
CA ASN A 203 -12.24 -11.20 12.89
C ASN A 203 -10.95 -12.06 12.86
N THR A 204 -10.04 -11.81 11.91
CA THR A 204 -8.79 -12.57 11.80
C THR A 204 -7.90 -12.31 13.01
N LYS A 205 -7.55 -13.36 13.76
CA LYS A 205 -6.67 -13.23 14.93
C LYS A 205 -5.20 -13.23 14.48
N LEU A 206 -4.47 -12.20 14.86
CA LEU A 206 -3.06 -12.03 14.51
C LEU A 206 -2.17 -12.31 15.72
N SER A 207 -1.12 -13.11 15.54
CA SER A 207 -0.09 -13.35 16.55
C SER A 207 1.27 -13.06 15.92
N LEU A 208 2.01 -12.13 16.50
CA LEU A 208 3.33 -11.72 16.02
C LEU A 208 4.40 -12.13 17.03
N ILE A 209 5.43 -12.81 16.54
CA ILE A 209 6.72 -12.94 17.21
C ILE A 209 7.70 -12.05 16.46
N PHE A 210 8.27 -11.07 17.15
CA PHE A 210 9.27 -10.17 16.59
C PHE A 210 10.55 -10.29 17.40
N ALA A 211 11.63 -10.73 16.77
CA ALA A 211 12.93 -11.02 17.38
C ALA A 211 14.09 -10.41 16.59
#